data_AF-A0A7S1BUF8-F1
#
_entry.id   AF-A0A7S1BUF8-F1
#
_cell.length_a   1.000
_cell.length_b   1.000
_cell.length_c   1.000
_cell.angle_alpha   90.00
_cell.angle_beta   90.00
_cell.angle_gamma   90.00
#
_symmetry.space_group_name_H-M   'P 1'
#
loop_
_entity.id
_entity.type
_entity.pdbx_description
1 polymer ?
#
loop_
_entity_poly.entity_id
_entity_poly.type
_entity_poly.pdbx_seq_one_letter_code
_entity_poly.pdbx_strand_id
1 'polypeptide(L)'
;MNAAAASLLIRRGIPRARAPIVVASRLPVPSLFRGLASLDKDGLRAILPVRKAFDLPDPGRGSYPRPPLSKIVSTIGPTSENFDTLQEVVSEGMRIMRLNFSHATFEEANLRIDNLKRCRGETTRLGRNGNNDNNLRAILLDTRGPEIRSGKLADDLDGKKSIELRGGDRITLHTSDIVRDAGSTASDLYIDYPGLASVVQPGSRVLLDDGAVVLNVLESYVATEAVTCEVEDTGDIRSRAGVNLPGCPTDLPPLSKKDEIDIRYGLERDIDYVAASFVQDAKGVNATRAFCASVLYEEMGLDKNTHPLPLIIAKIESVQALHNFDEILAAADGIMVARGDLGVEIPIQQVTNAQKEMIARCNEVGKPVVVATQMLESMINSPRPTRAEVADITNAIYDGADAVMLSGETAKGKYPVAAVRMMNDIVRGAERFEKEAPDLAVGGRRRKPFKMVEVKKNINDVSMSAVAAAEKIDAKAIIVLTNSGTIPRFLAAHRPHCPILAFCPTYKIGRQLQIHRGVHPIVEIDGLEAHKRPSAAMRDAKDLGFISSGDDVVMVCVDKGTTDFFTMKITTVS
;
A
#
# COMPACT_ATOMS: atom_id res chain seq x y z
N MET A 1 -24.95 -49.49 28.67
CA MET A 1 -26.04 -50.32 29.21
C MET A 1 -27.18 -49.42 29.65
N ASN A 2 -28.37 -49.65 29.07
CA ASN A 2 -29.76 -49.34 29.49
C ASN A 2 -30.11 -47.92 30.01
N ALA A 3 -31.02 -47.14 29.41
CA ALA A 3 -32.42 -47.36 29.01
C ALA A 3 -33.44 -47.36 30.17
N ALA A 4 -34.35 -46.36 30.09
CA ALA A 4 -35.81 -46.43 30.32
C ALA A 4 -36.44 -46.04 31.69
N ALA A 5 -37.54 -45.26 31.55
CA ALA A 5 -38.78 -45.19 32.37
C ALA A 5 -38.73 -44.49 33.75
N ALA A 6 -39.74 -43.78 34.28
CA ALA A 6 -41.06 -43.33 33.82
C ALA A 6 -41.70 -42.36 34.86
N SER A 7 -42.39 -41.32 34.38
CA SER A 7 -43.77 -40.89 34.75
C SER A 7 -44.22 -40.74 36.22
N LEU A 8 -44.65 -39.51 36.61
CA LEU A 8 -45.92 -39.20 37.32
C LEU A 8 -46.10 -37.66 37.42
N LEU A 9 -46.89 -36.98 36.58
CA LEU A 9 -48.33 -36.66 36.68
C LEU A 9 -48.81 -36.00 38.00
N ILE A 10 -49.06 -34.69 37.94
CA ILE A 10 -50.18 -34.04 38.65
C ILE A 10 -51.04 -33.28 37.63
N ARG A 11 -52.28 -33.75 37.46
CA ARG A 11 -53.40 -33.11 36.76
C ARG A 11 -54.33 -32.47 37.78
N ARG A 12 -54.72 -31.20 37.55
CA ARG A 12 -56.09 -30.64 37.71
C ARG A 12 -56.10 -29.41 36.78
N GLY A 13 -56.96 -29.21 35.79
CA GLY A 13 -58.33 -29.65 35.51
C GLY A 13 -59.12 -28.38 35.16
N ILE A 14 -59.70 -28.28 33.95
CA ILE A 14 -60.81 -27.39 33.50
C ILE A 14 -60.93 -27.53 31.95
N PRO A 15 -62.14 -27.42 31.34
CA PRO A 15 -62.66 -28.39 30.37
C PRO A 15 -62.40 -28.13 28.87
N ARG A 16 -62.49 -29.23 28.10
CA ARG A 16 -62.42 -29.30 26.64
C ARG A 16 -63.65 -28.64 25.98
N ALA A 17 -63.41 -27.60 25.19
CA ALA A 17 -64.20 -27.26 24.02
C ALA A 17 -63.31 -27.43 22.77
N ARG A 18 -63.71 -28.31 21.85
CA ARG A 18 -63.01 -28.53 20.57
C ARG A 18 -63.34 -27.36 19.64
N ALA A 19 -62.35 -26.54 19.32
CA ALA A 19 -62.34 -25.70 18.13
C ALA A 19 -61.19 -26.18 17.22
N PRO A 20 -61.39 -26.36 15.91
CA PRO A 20 -60.36 -26.85 15.01
C PRO A 20 -59.24 -25.82 14.87
N ILE A 21 -58.00 -26.29 14.96
CA ILE A 21 -56.80 -25.53 14.60
C ILE A 21 -56.90 -25.26 13.10
N VAL A 22 -57.23 -24.03 12.73
CA VAL A 22 -57.09 -23.53 11.38
C VAL A 22 -55.60 -23.41 11.11
N VAL A 23 -55.06 -24.34 10.31
CA VAL A 23 -53.74 -24.22 9.71
C VAL A 23 -53.78 -22.94 8.88
N ALA A 24 -53.09 -21.90 9.35
CA ALA A 24 -52.96 -20.65 8.62
C ALA A 24 -52.38 -20.95 7.24
N SER A 25 -53.25 -20.79 6.24
CA SER A 25 -52.97 -20.87 4.82
C SER A 25 -51.77 -20.01 4.47
N ARG A 26 -50.88 -20.60 3.67
CA ARG A 26 -49.82 -19.97 2.87
C ARG A 26 -50.08 -18.47 2.67
N LEU A 27 -49.27 -17.64 3.31
CA LEU A 27 -49.14 -16.24 2.90
C LEU A 27 -48.77 -16.22 1.42
N PRO A 28 -49.50 -15.49 0.56
CA PRO A 28 -49.14 -15.39 -0.85
C PRO A 28 -47.80 -14.66 -0.96
N VAL A 29 -46.77 -15.39 -1.41
CA VAL A 29 -45.54 -14.78 -1.92
C VAL A 29 -45.98 -13.74 -2.97
N PRO A 30 -45.54 -12.47 -2.88
CA PRO A 30 -45.95 -11.42 -3.81
C PRO A 30 -45.80 -11.91 -5.26
N SER A 31 -46.83 -11.71 -6.07
CA SER A 31 -46.95 -12.20 -7.46
C SER A 31 -45.76 -11.85 -8.37
N LEU A 32 -44.96 -10.86 -8.00
CA LEU A 32 -43.69 -10.52 -8.66
C LEU A 32 -42.68 -11.67 -8.68
N PHE A 33 -42.64 -12.55 -7.67
CA PHE A 33 -41.65 -13.62 -7.60
C PHE A 33 -42.01 -14.87 -8.41
N ARG A 34 -43.27 -15.05 -8.81
CA ARG A 34 -43.67 -16.21 -9.65
C ARG A 34 -43.11 -16.13 -11.07
N GLY A 35 -42.94 -14.93 -11.62
CA GLY A 35 -42.36 -14.74 -12.97
C GLY A 35 -40.85 -14.98 -13.03
N LEU A 36 -40.12 -14.77 -11.93
CA LEU A 36 -38.68 -15.06 -11.85
C LEU A 36 -38.39 -16.55 -11.65
N ALA A 37 -39.31 -17.29 -11.04
CA ALA A 37 -39.18 -18.74 -10.80
C ALA A 37 -39.36 -19.59 -12.07
N SER A 38 -39.82 -19.01 -13.19
CA SER A 38 -40.10 -19.72 -14.45
C SER A 38 -39.07 -19.45 -15.56
N LEU A 39 -37.97 -18.77 -15.28
CA LEU A 39 -36.89 -18.59 -16.26
C LEU A 39 -36.10 -19.90 -16.36
N ASP A 40 -36.27 -20.62 -17.46
CA ASP A 40 -35.41 -21.75 -17.79
C ASP A 40 -34.01 -21.26 -18.22
N LYS A 41 -33.08 -22.20 -18.40
CA LYS A 41 -31.69 -21.86 -18.78
C LYS A 41 -31.61 -21.03 -20.07
N ASP A 42 -32.55 -21.22 -20.98
CA ASP A 42 -32.54 -20.55 -22.28
C ASP A 42 -33.15 -19.14 -22.17
N GLY A 43 -34.18 -18.95 -21.35
CA GLY A 43 -34.71 -17.64 -20.95
C GLY A 43 -33.70 -16.81 -20.16
N LEU A 44 -32.92 -17.44 -19.27
CA LEU A 44 -31.79 -16.78 -18.59
C LEU A 44 -30.68 -16.38 -19.57
N ARG A 45 -30.33 -17.23 -20.54
CA ARG A 45 -29.32 -16.93 -21.58
C ARG A 45 -29.76 -15.86 -22.58
N ALA A 46 -31.05 -15.69 -22.80
CA ALA A 46 -31.60 -14.64 -23.66
C ALA A 46 -31.55 -13.25 -23.01
N ILE A 47 -31.55 -13.18 -21.67
CA ILE A 47 -31.60 -11.92 -20.89
C ILE A 47 -30.23 -11.54 -20.35
N LEU A 48 -29.43 -12.52 -19.92
CA LEU A 48 -28.07 -12.28 -19.44
C LEU A 48 -27.10 -12.20 -20.62
N PRO A 49 -26.19 -11.22 -20.66
CA PRO A 49 -25.12 -11.21 -21.65
C PRO A 49 -24.37 -12.56 -21.56
N VAL A 50 -24.16 -13.21 -22.71
CA VAL A 50 -23.49 -14.51 -22.80
C VAL A 50 -22.03 -14.33 -22.35
N ARG A 51 -21.80 -14.51 -21.05
CA ARG A 51 -20.46 -14.66 -20.48
C ARG A 51 -20.15 -16.15 -20.43
N LYS A 52 -18.90 -16.53 -20.73
CA LYS A 52 -18.44 -17.90 -20.49
C LYS A 52 -18.74 -18.24 -19.02
N ALA A 53 -19.35 -19.40 -18.79
CA ALA A 53 -19.59 -19.93 -17.44
C ALA A 53 -18.28 -19.92 -16.65
N PHE A 54 -18.34 -19.58 -15.35
CA PHE A 54 -17.23 -19.53 -14.38
C PHE A 54 -15.94 -20.21 -14.86
N ASP A 55 -15.19 -19.53 -15.72
CA ASP A 55 -13.98 -20.05 -16.34
C ASP A 55 -12.87 -19.84 -15.31
N LEU A 56 -12.99 -20.58 -14.21
CA LEU A 56 -12.03 -20.57 -13.13
C LEU A 56 -10.81 -21.38 -13.60
N PRO A 57 -9.60 -20.87 -13.35
CA PRO A 57 -8.39 -21.62 -13.63
C PRO A 57 -8.44 -22.93 -12.85
N ASP A 58 -7.84 -23.97 -13.44
CA ASP A 58 -7.74 -25.29 -12.80
C ASP A 58 -7.15 -25.11 -11.37
N PRO A 59 -7.90 -25.45 -10.30
CA PRO A 59 -7.44 -25.27 -8.93
C PRO A 59 -6.18 -26.10 -8.61
N GLY A 60 -5.80 -27.06 -9.47
CA GLY A 60 -4.56 -27.83 -9.38
C GLY A 60 -3.37 -27.28 -10.18
N ARG A 61 -3.51 -26.22 -11.00
CA ARG A 61 -2.41 -25.66 -11.82
C ARG A 61 -2.15 -24.19 -11.47
N GLY A 62 -1.07 -23.94 -10.74
CA GLY A 62 -0.65 -22.61 -10.27
C GLY A 62 0.08 -21.73 -11.30
N SER A 63 -0.20 -21.81 -12.60
CA SER A 63 0.52 -21.00 -13.60
C SER A 63 -0.40 -20.05 -14.35
N TYR A 64 -0.34 -18.77 -13.99
CA TYR A 64 -0.86 -17.69 -14.82
C TYR A 64 0.25 -17.20 -15.76
N PRO A 65 0.01 -17.12 -17.07
CA PRO A 65 1.06 -16.86 -18.07
C PRO A 65 1.51 -15.39 -18.13
N ARG A 66 0.86 -14.45 -17.42
CA ARG A 66 1.23 -13.03 -17.41
C ARG A 66 1.77 -12.62 -16.04
N PRO A 67 2.86 -11.83 -15.97
CA PRO A 67 3.30 -11.26 -14.71
C PRO A 67 2.25 -10.28 -14.16
N PRO A 68 2.10 -10.16 -12.82
CA PRO A 68 1.17 -9.22 -12.21
C PRO A 68 1.53 -7.79 -12.60
N LEU A 69 0.53 -6.95 -12.81
CA LEU A 69 0.74 -5.55 -13.17
C LEU A 69 0.99 -4.71 -11.90
N SER A 70 0.13 -4.82 -10.91
CA SER A 70 0.26 -4.21 -9.60
C SER A 70 1.43 -4.84 -8.82
N LYS A 71 2.04 -4.02 -7.98
CA LYS A 71 3.37 -4.26 -7.43
C LYS A 71 3.27 -4.70 -5.97
N ILE A 72 4.25 -5.48 -5.53
CA ILE A 72 4.33 -5.93 -4.15
C ILE A 72 5.51 -5.25 -3.48
N VAL A 73 5.20 -4.46 -2.45
CA VAL A 73 6.17 -3.94 -1.48
C VAL A 73 6.23 -4.94 -0.32
N SER A 74 7.43 -5.32 0.12
CA SER A 74 7.57 -6.19 1.30
C SER A 74 8.58 -5.61 2.27
N THR A 75 8.18 -5.55 3.54
CA THR A 75 9.06 -5.15 4.63
C THR A 75 9.98 -6.31 4.97
N ILE A 76 11.28 -6.07 4.92
CA ILE A 76 12.28 -7.10 5.24
C ILE A 76 12.74 -6.91 6.68
N GLY A 77 12.74 -8.00 7.44
CA GLY A 77 13.11 -8.03 8.85
C GLY A 77 13.70 -9.38 9.25
N PRO A 78 13.81 -9.67 10.56
CA PRO A 78 14.51 -10.86 11.09
C PRO A 78 14.10 -12.19 10.45
N THR A 79 12.83 -12.36 10.07
CA THR A 79 12.35 -13.62 9.48
C THR A 79 12.63 -13.75 7.99
N SER A 80 13.05 -12.68 7.31
CA SER A 80 13.20 -12.64 5.85
C SER A 80 14.51 -11.99 5.37
N GLU A 81 15.42 -11.60 6.26
CA GLU A 81 16.66 -10.87 5.90
C GLU A 81 17.83 -11.78 5.54
N ASN A 82 17.80 -13.05 5.93
CA ASN A 82 18.78 -14.04 5.49
C ASN A 82 18.65 -14.27 3.98
N PHE A 83 19.79 -14.56 3.33
CA PHE A 83 19.88 -14.61 1.87
C PHE A 83 18.90 -15.62 1.24
N ASP A 84 18.80 -16.84 1.78
CA ASP A 84 17.99 -17.90 1.18
C ASP A 84 16.50 -17.55 1.23
N THR A 85 16.02 -17.05 2.37
CA THR A 85 14.62 -16.64 2.51
C THR A 85 14.32 -15.40 1.66
N LEU A 86 15.24 -14.42 1.64
CA LEU A 86 15.07 -13.23 0.81
C LEU A 86 15.02 -13.59 -0.68
N GLN A 87 15.85 -14.54 -1.13
CA GLN A 87 15.86 -15.07 -2.49
C GLN A 87 14.51 -15.71 -2.85
N GLU A 88 13.90 -16.45 -1.92
CA GLU A 88 12.55 -17.01 -2.12
C GLU A 88 11.48 -15.90 -2.18
N VAL A 89 11.44 -14.98 -1.21
CA VAL A 89 10.54 -13.80 -1.19
C VAL A 89 10.62 -13.02 -2.50
N VAL A 90 11.83 -12.81 -2.98
CA VAL A 90 12.13 -12.19 -4.27
C VAL A 90 11.54 -12.98 -5.45
N SER A 91 11.66 -14.30 -5.42
CA SER A 91 11.22 -15.19 -6.50
C SER A 91 9.69 -15.26 -6.57
N GLU A 92 9.01 -15.14 -5.43
CA GLU A 92 7.55 -15.17 -5.34
C GLU A 92 6.88 -13.88 -5.82
N GLY A 93 7.61 -12.75 -5.91
CA GLY A 93 7.07 -11.56 -6.56
C GLY A 93 7.44 -10.21 -5.96
N MET A 94 8.24 -10.13 -4.88
CA MET A 94 8.63 -8.84 -4.31
C MET A 94 9.33 -7.96 -5.35
N ARG A 95 8.89 -6.70 -5.48
CA ARG A 95 9.47 -5.69 -6.39
C ARG A 95 10.18 -4.57 -5.66
N ILE A 96 9.69 -4.22 -4.48
CA ILE A 96 10.21 -3.13 -3.65
C ILE A 96 10.48 -3.67 -2.26
N MET A 97 11.73 -3.58 -1.82
CA MET A 97 12.12 -3.87 -0.45
C MET A 97 11.89 -2.63 0.40
N ARG A 98 11.04 -2.74 1.42
CA ARG A 98 10.87 -1.71 2.45
C ARG A 98 11.83 -1.97 3.61
N LEU A 99 12.56 -0.93 3.99
CA LEU A 99 13.35 -0.85 5.22
C LEU A 99 12.63 0.07 6.20
N ASN A 100 12.19 -0.47 7.33
CA ASN A 100 11.46 0.28 8.36
C ASN A 100 12.43 0.81 9.43
N PHE A 101 12.73 2.11 9.40
CA PHE A 101 13.69 2.74 10.32
C PHE A 101 13.11 3.14 11.69
N SER A 102 11.83 2.87 11.94
CA SER A 102 11.29 2.87 13.32
C SER A 102 11.92 1.77 14.18
N HIS A 103 12.46 0.72 13.56
CA HIS A 103 13.06 -0.42 14.26
C HIS A 103 14.46 -0.81 13.76
N ALA A 104 14.74 -0.66 12.47
CA ALA A 104 15.97 -1.14 11.87
C ALA A 104 17.19 -0.34 12.34
N THR A 105 18.28 -1.05 12.62
CA THR A 105 19.61 -0.45 12.77
C THR A 105 20.30 -0.32 11.41
N PHE A 106 21.35 0.49 11.34
CA PHE A 106 22.18 0.62 10.13
C PHE A 106 22.91 -0.67 9.75
N GLU A 107 23.25 -1.51 10.73
CA GLU A 107 23.84 -2.83 10.49
C GLU A 107 22.84 -3.78 9.82
N GLU A 108 21.62 -3.86 10.37
CA GLU A 108 20.54 -4.66 9.79
C GLU A 108 20.18 -4.18 8.37
N ALA A 109 20.08 -2.86 8.18
CA ALA A 109 19.78 -2.29 6.87
C ALA A 109 20.87 -2.63 5.84
N ASN A 110 22.17 -2.60 6.22
CA ASN A 110 23.27 -3.02 5.34
C ASN A 110 23.11 -4.48 4.92
N LEU A 111 22.90 -5.38 5.89
CA LEU A 111 22.70 -6.81 5.61
C LEU A 111 21.57 -7.05 4.60
N ARG A 112 20.43 -6.37 4.81
CA ARG A 112 19.26 -6.48 3.94
C ARG A 112 19.55 -5.98 2.53
N ILE A 113 20.23 -4.84 2.39
CA ILE A 113 20.60 -4.26 1.09
C ILE A 113 21.59 -5.17 0.35
N ASP A 114 22.62 -5.67 1.03
CA ASP A 114 23.64 -6.53 0.43
C ASP A 114 23.04 -7.87 -0.02
N ASN A 115 22.17 -8.47 0.80
CA ASN A 115 21.47 -9.68 0.42
C ASN A 115 20.50 -9.42 -0.76
N LEU A 116 19.80 -8.29 -0.80
CA LEU A 116 18.94 -7.94 -1.92
C LEU A 116 19.71 -7.80 -3.24
N LYS A 117 20.90 -7.19 -3.22
CA LYS A 117 21.78 -7.09 -4.40
C LYS A 117 22.18 -8.48 -4.91
N ARG A 118 22.46 -9.42 -4.00
CA ARG A 118 22.81 -10.80 -4.37
C ARG A 118 21.64 -11.58 -4.97
N CYS A 119 20.40 -11.28 -4.58
CA CYS A 119 19.21 -12.02 -5.03
C CYS A 119 18.99 -12.01 -6.55
N ARG A 120 18.65 -13.16 -7.12
CA ARG A 120 18.33 -13.40 -8.54
C ARG A 120 16.83 -13.49 -8.78
N GLY A 121 16.40 -13.32 -10.03
CA GLY A 121 15.00 -13.47 -10.45
C GLY A 121 14.67 -12.65 -11.69
N GLU A 122 13.37 -12.41 -11.93
CA GLU A 122 12.88 -11.71 -13.12
C GLU A 122 13.62 -10.38 -13.35
N THR A 123 13.69 -9.52 -12.33
CA THR A 123 14.32 -8.19 -12.41
C THR A 123 15.83 -8.22 -12.65
N THR A 124 16.54 -9.30 -12.28
CA THR A 124 17.96 -9.43 -12.62
C THR A 124 18.18 -9.77 -14.09
N ARG A 125 17.25 -10.49 -14.73
CA ARG A 125 17.30 -10.72 -16.19
C ARG A 125 17.07 -9.42 -16.96
N LEU A 126 16.26 -8.53 -16.40
CA LEU A 126 15.96 -7.21 -16.98
C LEU A 126 17.14 -6.23 -16.92
N GLY A 127 18.14 -6.46 -16.05
CA GLY A 127 19.33 -5.62 -15.91
C GLY A 127 20.52 -6.00 -16.81
N ARG A 128 20.49 -7.18 -17.44
CA ARG A 128 21.43 -7.65 -18.51
C ARG A 128 22.96 -7.58 -18.28
N ASN A 129 23.47 -7.10 -17.14
CA ASN A 129 24.91 -6.83 -16.94
C ASN A 129 25.70 -7.93 -16.21
N GLY A 130 25.13 -9.13 -16.01
CA GLY A 130 25.81 -10.31 -15.45
C GLY A 130 26.27 -10.23 -13.97
N ASN A 131 26.54 -9.03 -13.44
CA ASN A 131 27.05 -8.76 -12.11
C ASN A 131 25.93 -8.58 -11.07
N ASN A 132 26.22 -8.92 -9.81
CA ASN A 132 25.22 -8.87 -8.72
C ASN A 132 24.68 -7.45 -8.44
N ASP A 133 25.40 -6.39 -8.78
CA ASP A 133 25.04 -5.02 -8.38
C ASP A 133 23.90 -4.38 -9.19
N ASN A 134 23.40 -5.08 -10.20
CA ASN A 134 22.52 -4.54 -11.23
C ASN A 134 21.06 -5.05 -11.11
N ASN A 135 20.58 -5.15 -9.88
CA ASN A 135 19.21 -5.57 -9.58
C ASN A 135 18.24 -4.37 -9.74
N LEU A 136 17.18 -4.57 -10.54
CA LEU A 136 16.12 -3.57 -10.74
C LEU A 136 15.05 -3.55 -9.65
N ARG A 137 15.19 -4.34 -8.58
CA ARG A 137 14.36 -4.20 -7.37
C ARG A 137 14.73 -2.93 -6.65
N ALA A 138 13.71 -2.23 -6.19
CA ALA A 138 13.89 -0.93 -5.61
C ALA A 138 13.92 -0.99 -4.08
N ILE A 139 14.57 -0.01 -3.46
CA ILE A 139 14.66 0.13 -2.02
C ILE A 139 13.84 1.34 -1.58
N LEU A 140 12.88 1.09 -0.68
CA LEU A 140 12.06 2.10 -0.03
C LEU A 140 12.52 2.24 1.41
N LEU A 141 13.02 3.43 1.76
CA LEU A 141 13.31 3.81 3.13
C LEU A 141 12.03 4.38 3.75
N ASP A 142 11.51 3.75 4.80
CA ASP A 142 10.36 4.25 5.56
C ASP A 142 10.88 4.93 6.83
N THR A 143 10.63 6.24 6.92
CA THR A 143 11.10 7.07 8.02
C THR A 143 10.29 6.80 9.27
N ARG A 144 10.85 7.08 10.44
CA ARG A 144 10.04 7.00 11.67
C ARG A 144 9.03 8.14 11.74
N GLY A 145 9.44 9.32 11.28
CA GLY A 145 8.64 10.53 11.36
C GLY A 145 8.63 11.14 12.76
N PRO A 146 8.04 12.34 12.87
CA PRO A 146 7.85 13.00 14.14
C PRO A 146 6.67 12.37 14.91
N GLU A 147 6.96 11.36 15.73
CA GLU A 147 5.98 10.72 16.61
C GLU A 147 5.99 11.37 18.00
N ILE A 148 4.82 11.46 18.64
CA ILE A 148 4.69 11.78 20.06
C ILE A 148 4.69 10.47 20.84
N ARG A 149 5.36 10.44 21.99
CA ARG A 149 5.47 9.29 22.87
C ARG A 149 5.31 9.66 24.32
N SER A 150 4.89 8.67 25.08
CA SER A 150 4.93 8.73 26.53
C SER A 150 6.36 8.57 27.07
N GLY A 151 6.53 8.94 28.33
CA GLY A 151 7.76 8.74 29.07
C GLY A 151 8.03 7.27 29.40
N LYS A 152 9.17 7.08 30.06
CA LYS A 152 9.51 5.81 30.70
C LYS A 152 8.58 5.61 31.90
N LEU A 153 8.05 4.40 32.10
CA LEU A 153 7.29 4.09 33.31
C LEU A 153 8.19 4.09 34.56
N ALA A 154 7.64 4.47 35.71
CA ALA A 154 8.33 4.41 36.99
C ALA A 154 8.81 2.97 37.27
N ASP A 155 10.03 2.82 37.80
CA ASP A 155 10.70 1.55 38.09
C ASP A 155 10.88 0.57 36.90
N ASP A 156 10.82 1.06 35.66
CA ASP A 156 10.99 0.24 34.46
C ASP A 156 12.47 0.00 34.12
N LEU A 157 13.14 -0.97 34.74
CA LEU A 157 14.59 -1.13 34.57
C LEU A 157 15.00 -1.64 33.18
N ASP A 158 14.16 -2.42 32.51
CA ASP A 158 14.49 -3.12 31.25
C ASP A 158 13.68 -2.64 30.03
N GLY A 159 12.79 -1.66 30.19
CA GLY A 159 12.00 -1.09 29.10
C GLY A 159 10.76 -1.92 28.74
N LYS A 160 10.45 -2.97 29.50
CA LYS A 160 9.38 -3.94 29.18
C LYS A 160 8.19 -3.85 30.10
N LYS A 161 8.21 -2.94 31.08
CA LYS A 161 7.09 -2.74 31.99
C LYS A 161 5.85 -2.24 31.25
N SER A 162 4.69 -2.70 31.70
CA SER A 162 3.38 -2.14 31.36
C SER A 162 2.66 -1.71 32.64
N ILE A 163 1.74 -0.75 32.51
CA ILE A 163 0.83 -0.34 33.59
C ILE A 163 -0.61 -0.41 33.09
N GLU A 164 -1.53 -0.86 33.95
CA GLU A 164 -2.96 -0.87 33.68
C GLU A 164 -3.53 0.51 33.99
N LEU A 165 -4.24 1.10 33.03
CA LEU A 165 -5.09 2.28 33.22
C LEU A 165 -6.54 1.78 33.26
N ARG A 166 -7.31 2.16 34.29
CA ARG A 166 -8.70 1.69 34.47
C ARG A 166 -9.69 2.72 34.00
N GLY A 167 -10.74 2.25 33.32
CA GLY A 167 -11.82 3.11 32.83
C GLY A 167 -12.47 3.88 33.99
N GLY A 168 -12.67 5.19 33.78
CA GLY A 168 -13.19 6.14 34.76
C GLY A 168 -12.13 6.74 35.70
N ASP A 169 -10.89 6.24 35.71
CA ASP A 169 -9.82 6.85 36.51
C ASP A 169 -9.41 8.20 35.91
N ARG A 170 -8.97 9.11 36.79
CA ARG A 170 -8.37 10.37 36.40
C ARG A 170 -6.87 10.22 36.24
N ILE A 171 -6.35 10.74 35.14
CA ILE A 171 -4.93 10.77 34.82
C ILE A 171 -4.52 12.18 34.39
N THR A 172 -3.32 12.60 34.73
CA THR A 172 -2.75 13.87 34.29
C THR A 172 -1.59 13.61 33.34
N LEU A 173 -1.65 14.21 32.16
CA LEU A 173 -0.57 14.23 31.18
C LEU A 173 0.29 15.46 31.42
N HIS A 174 1.59 15.26 31.53
CA HIS A 174 2.56 16.31 31.81
C HIS A 174 3.63 16.36 30.71
N THR A 175 4.12 17.55 30.40
CA THR A 175 5.30 17.72 29.52
C THR A 175 6.55 18.17 30.28
N SER A 176 6.47 18.23 31.61
CA SER A 176 7.56 18.72 32.45
C SER A 176 8.65 17.66 32.69
N ASP A 177 9.90 18.12 32.75
CA ASP A 177 11.08 17.29 33.03
C ASP A 177 11.01 16.60 34.40
N ILE A 178 10.28 17.18 35.36
CA ILE A 178 10.10 16.59 36.70
C ILE A 178 9.40 15.23 36.60
N VAL A 179 8.33 15.14 35.81
CA VAL A 179 7.59 13.88 35.62
C VAL A 179 8.34 12.93 34.70
N ARG A 180 9.08 13.46 33.71
CA ARG A 180 9.99 12.66 32.87
C ARG A 180 10.99 11.89 33.71
N ASP A 181 11.64 12.58 34.64
CA ASP A 181 12.76 12.04 35.42
C ASP A 181 12.27 11.14 36.58
N ALA A 182 11.10 11.44 37.15
CA ALA A 182 10.45 10.59 38.16
C ALA A 182 9.91 9.27 37.58
N GLY A 183 9.57 9.27 36.29
CA GLY A 183 8.95 8.14 35.60
C GLY A 183 7.42 8.17 35.69
N SER A 184 6.78 7.72 34.62
CA SER A 184 5.33 7.76 34.47
C SER A 184 4.61 6.68 35.28
N THR A 185 3.45 7.03 35.81
CA THR A 185 2.59 6.18 36.65
C THR A 185 1.16 6.14 36.08
N ALA A 186 0.26 5.41 36.73
CA ALA A 186 -1.14 5.36 36.33
C ALA A 186 -1.90 6.69 36.54
N SER A 187 -1.40 7.57 37.42
CA SER A 187 -2.00 8.89 37.68
C SER A 187 -1.31 10.03 36.93
N ASP A 188 -0.03 9.88 36.60
CA ASP A 188 0.80 10.94 36.02
C ASP A 188 1.67 10.38 34.89
N LEU A 189 1.39 10.79 33.65
CA LEU A 189 2.07 10.32 32.45
C LEU A 189 2.87 11.46 31.81
N TYR A 190 4.17 11.25 31.58
CA TYR A 190 4.95 12.20 30.79
C TYR A 190 4.67 12.00 29.30
N ILE A 191 4.57 13.09 28.54
CA ILE A 191 4.41 13.12 27.09
C ILE A 191 5.51 14.00 26.50
N ASP A 192 6.22 13.52 25.48
CA ASP A 192 7.39 14.19 24.89
C ASP A 192 7.05 15.29 23.87
N TYR A 193 5.84 15.85 23.95
CA TYR A 193 5.37 16.95 23.10
C TYR A 193 5.00 18.18 23.94
N PRO A 194 5.91 19.17 24.10
CA PRO A 194 5.67 20.37 24.89
C PRO A 194 4.43 21.18 24.49
N GLY A 195 4.02 21.09 23.22
CA GLY A 195 2.82 21.76 22.70
C GLY A 195 1.49 21.15 23.15
N LEU A 196 1.49 20.03 23.89
CA LEU A 196 0.29 19.24 24.19
C LEU A 196 -0.86 20.09 24.76
N ALA A 197 -0.61 20.84 25.83
CA ALA A 197 -1.63 21.64 26.50
C ALA A 197 -2.21 22.77 25.61
N SER A 198 -1.46 23.19 24.59
CA SER A 198 -1.89 24.25 23.66
C SER A 198 -2.76 23.74 22.52
N VAL A 199 -2.65 22.46 22.16
CA VAL A 199 -3.35 21.89 20.99
C VAL A 199 -4.61 21.09 21.35
N VAL A 200 -4.67 20.54 22.56
CA VAL A 200 -5.85 19.81 23.04
C VAL A 200 -6.82 20.72 23.78
N GLN A 201 -8.11 20.39 23.73
CA GLN A 201 -9.18 21.14 24.39
C GLN A 201 -10.09 20.17 25.17
N PRO A 202 -10.88 20.63 26.14
CA PRO A 202 -11.92 19.81 26.76
C PRO A 202 -12.78 19.10 25.70
N GLY A 203 -12.89 17.77 25.80
CA GLY A 203 -13.57 16.91 24.84
C GLY A 203 -12.68 16.36 23.71
N SER A 204 -11.43 16.80 23.58
CA SER A 204 -10.43 16.14 22.73
C SER A 204 -10.14 14.72 23.24
N ARG A 205 -9.70 13.84 22.33
CA ARG A 205 -9.23 12.49 22.67
C ARG A 205 -7.72 12.43 22.58
N VAL A 206 -7.09 11.72 23.52
CA VAL A 206 -5.67 11.34 23.46
C VAL A 206 -5.61 9.82 23.44
N LEU A 207 -4.98 9.25 22.43
CA LEU A 207 -4.87 7.80 22.29
C LEU A 207 -3.45 7.36 22.64
N LEU A 208 -3.35 6.29 23.40
CA LEU A 208 -2.10 5.71 23.86
C LEU A 208 -1.93 4.30 23.28
N ASP A 209 -0.69 3.96 22.93
CA ASP A 209 -0.28 2.64 22.43
C ASP A 209 -1.16 2.16 21.26
N ASP A 210 -1.14 2.93 20.16
CA ASP A 210 -1.91 2.67 18.93
C ASP A 210 -3.43 2.59 19.16
N GLY A 211 -3.93 3.35 20.14
CA GLY A 211 -5.35 3.39 20.50
C GLY A 211 -5.82 2.26 21.41
N ALA A 212 -4.90 1.51 22.03
CA ALA A 212 -5.24 0.52 23.05
C ALA A 212 -5.92 1.15 24.27
N VAL A 213 -5.53 2.37 24.65
CA VAL A 213 -6.22 3.16 25.68
C VAL A 213 -6.58 4.52 25.10
N VAL A 214 -7.80 4.96 25.36
CA VAL A 214 -8.27 6.29 24.97
C VAL A 214 -8.56 7.11 26.22
N LEU A 215 -8.08 8.36 26.19
CA LEU A 215 -8.28 9.34 27.23
C LEU A 215 -9.16 10.47 26.70
N ASN A 216 -10.15 10.88 27.49
CA ASN A 216 -10.99 12.04 27.22
C ASN A 216 -10.45 13.23 27.99
N VAL A 217 -10.05 14.29 27.28
CA VAL A 217 -9.52 15.51 27.90
C VAL A 217 -10.63 16.22 28.67
N LEU A 218 -10.41 16.44 29.96
CA LEU A 218 -11.30 17.19 30.85
C LEU A 218 -10.93 18.67 30.86
N GLU A 219 -9.69 18.99 31.20
CA GLU A 219 -9.18 20.35 31.28
C GLU A 219 -7.71 20.42 30.82
N SER A 220 -7.32 21.54 30.21
CA SER A 220 -5.95 21.80 29.75
C SER A 220 -5.41 23.09 30.38
N TYR A 221 -4.21 23.02 30.95
CA TYR A 221 -3.56 24.11 31.67
C TYR A 221 -2.20 24.45 31.05
N VAL A 222 -2.18 25.40 30.11
CA VAL A 222 -0.97 25.83 29.40
C VAL A 222 0.12 26.35 30.36
N ALA A 223 -0.26 27.11 31.38
CA ALA A 223 0.70 27.71 32.32
C ALA A 223 1.45 26.70 33.19
N THR A 224 0.88 25.52 33.41
CA THR A 224 1.47 24.44 34.22
C THR A 224 1.81 23.22 33.38
N GLU A 225 1.71 23.31 32.05
CA GLU A 225 2.06 22.23 31.13
C GLU A 225 1.36 20.89 31.45
N ALA A 226 0.09 20.96 31.88
CA ALA A 226 -0.66 19.81 32.37
C ALA A 226 -2.01 19.69 31.68
N VAL A 227 -2.41 18.46 31.35
CA VAL A 227 -3.73 18.12 30.80
C VAL A 227 -4.34 17.04 31.65
N THR A 228 -5.53 17.29 32.19
CA THR A 228 -6.27 16.28 32.96
C THR A 228 -7.22 15.53 32.04
N CYS A 229 -7.24 14.21 32.18
CA CYS A 229 -8.06 13.34 31.37
C CYS A 229 -8.80 12.31 32.24
N GLU A 230 -9.86 11.75 31.67
CA GLU A 230 -10.53 10.54 32.15
C GLU A 230 -10.22 9.39 31.21
N VAL A 231 -9.86 8.23 31.75
CA VAL A 231 -9.64 7.01 30.96
C VAL A 231 -11.00 6.49 30.47
N GLU A 232 -11.16 6.31 29.16
CA GLU A 232 -12.42 5.82 28.55
C GLU A 232 -12.61 4.32 28.85
N ASP A 233 -11.61 3.50 28.53
CA ASP A 233 -11.64 2.05 28.65
C ASP A 233 -10.41 1.52 29.40
N THR A 234 -10.59 0.38 30.09
CA THR A 234 -9.47 -0.27 30.80
C THR A 234 -8.51 -0.91 29.81
N GLY A 235 -7.21 -0.61 29.93
CA GLY A 235 -6.19 -1.21 29.09
C GLY A 235 -4.78 -1.00 29.63
N ASP A 236 -3.84 -1.76 29.08
CA ASP A 236 -2.42 -1.68 29.43
C ASP A 236 -1.70 -0.73 28.49
N ILE A 237 -0.84 0.13 29.04
CA ILE A 237 0.12 0.91 28.26
C ILE A 237 1.55 0.47 28.56
N ARG A 238 2.37 0.41 27.51
CA ARG A 238 3.80 0.10 27.62
C ARG A 238 4.62 1.37 27.84
N SER A 239 5.82 1.18 28.37
CA SER A 239 6.83 2.23 28.44
C SER A 239 7.14 2.81 27.06
N ARG A 240 7.17 4.15 26.95
CA ARG A 240 7.38 4.87 25.68
C ARG A 240 6.37 4.54 24.58
N ALA A 241 5.14 4.21 24.98
CA ALA A 241 4.00 4.02 24.08
C ALA A 241 3.79 5.25 23.18
N GLY A 242 3.35 5.00 21.95
CA GLY A 242 2.95 6.05 21.00
C GLY A 242 1.75 6.83 21.54
N VAL A 243 1.69 8.12 21.20
CA VAL A 243 0.62 9.04 21.58
C VAL A 243 0.07 9.69 20.32
N ASN A 244 -1.22 9.58 20.13
CA ASN A 244 -1.95 10.15 19.01
C ASN A 244 -2.93 11.22 19.50
N LEU A 245 -3.05 12.31 18.75
CA LEU A 245 -3.88 13.46 19.08
C LEU A 245 -4.88 13.74 17.95
N PRO A 246 -5.92 12.91 17.75
CA PRO A 246 -6.77 13.04 16.58
C PRO A 246 -7.48 14.37 16.48
N GLY A 247 -7.38 14.97 15.29
CA GLY A 247 -7.99 16.26 14.99
C GLY A 247 -7.28 17.46 15.63
N CYS A 248 -6.21 17.25 16.39
CA CYS A 248 -5.38 18.32 16.93
C CYS A 248 -4.19 18.58 15.98
N PRO A 249 -4.08 19.78 15.39
CA PRO A 249 -2.92 20.13 14.58
C PRO A 249 -1.69 20.22 15.48
N THR A 250 -0.62 19.52 15.11
CA THR A 250 0.66 19.57 15.83
C THR A 250 1.67 20.40 15.05
N ASP A 251 2.55 21.10 15.74
CA ASP A 251 3.65 21.89 15.16
C ASP A 251 4.98 21.13 15.07
N LEU A 252 4.91 19.80 14.97
CA LEU A 252 6.08 18.96 14.84
C LEU A 252 6.86 19.27 13.56
N PRO A 253 8.21 19.24 13.60
CA PRO A 253 9.02 19.50 12.43
C PRO A 253 8.75 18.43 11.36
N PRO A 254 8.77 18.78 10.06
CA PRO A 254 8.51 17.80 9.01
C PRO A 254 9.47 16.62 8.95
N LEU A 255 10.70 16.82 9.42
CA LEU A 255 11.71 15.79 9.60
C LEU A 255 12.22 15.87 11.03
N SER A 256 12.27 14.74 11.72
CA SER A 256 13.03 14.64 12.96
C SER A 256 14.54 14.54 12.65
N LYS A 257 15.38 14.83 13.65
CA LYS A 257 16.84 14.61 13.53
C LYS A 257 17.18 13.17 13.17
N LYS A 258 16.38 12.20 13.65
CA LYS A 258 16.55 10.80 13.30
C LYS A 258 16.23 10.56 11.82
N ASP A 259 15.15 11.15 11.31
CA ASP A 259 14.78 11.02 9.89
C ASP A 259 15.89 11.58 8.99
N GLU A 260 16.50 12.72 9.32
CA GLU A 260 17.63 13.27 8.59
C GLU A 260 18.82 12.29 8.54
N ILE A 261 19.16 11.68 9.67
CA ILE A 261 20.25 10.70 9.77
C ILE A 261 19.93 9.43 8.95
N ASP A 262 18.71 8.92 9.06
CA ASP A 262 18.27 7.72 8.33
C ASP A 262 18.22 7.97 6.83
N ILE A 263 17.63 9.09 6.39
CA ILE A 263 17.56 9.47 4.98
C ILE A 263 18.97 9.62 4.41
N ARG A 264 19.88 10.32 5.10
CA ARG A 264 21.28 10.44 4.67
C ARG A 264 21.94 9.08 4.49
N TYR A 265 21.80 8.19 5.48
CA TYR A 265 22.32 6.82 5.40
C TYR A 265 21.78 6.08 4.17
N GLY A 266 20.50 6.25 3.84
CA GLY A 266 19.88 5.66 2.66
C GLY A 266 20.38 6.27 1.35
N LEU A 267 20.55 7.60 1.29
CA LEU A 267 21.06 8.31 0.11
C LEU A 267 22.48 7.85 -0.26
N GLU A 268 23.36 7.63 0.72
CA GLU A 268 24.69 7.03 0.53
C GLU A 268 24.65 5.62 -0.11
N ARG A 269 23.50 4.94 -0.03
CA ARG A 269 23.26 3.59 -0.57
C ARG A 269 22.36 3.58 -1.80
N ASP A 270 22.09 4.75 -2.36
CA ASP A 270 21.31 4.92 -3.59
C ASP A 270 19.87 4.38 -3.49
N ILE A 271 19.19 4.59 -2.35
CA ILE A 271 17.76 4.25 -2.19
C ILE A 271 16.88 4.91 -3.27
N ASP A 272 15.75 4.29 -3.60
CA ASP A 272 14.91 4.73 -4.71
C ASP A 272 13.70 5.55 -4.25
N TYR A 273 13.22 5.28 -3.03
CA TYR A 273 12.07 5.94 -2.43
C TYR A 273 12.34 6.33 -0.98
N VAL A 274 11.77 7.47 -0.57
CA VAL A 274 11.58 7.82 0.84
C VAL A 274 10.07 7.82 1.11
N ALA A 275 9.60 6.90 1.95
CA ALA A 275 8.25 6.95 2.49
C ALA A 275 8.27 7.84 3.74
N ALA A 276 7.78 9.07 3.58
CA ALA A 276 7.80 10.09 4.61
C ALA A 276 6.59 9.90 5.54
N SER A 277 6.85 9.56 6.79
CA SER A 277 5.86 9.34 7.85
C SER A 277 5.29 10.65 8.40
N PHE A 278 4.03 10.61 8.81
CA PHE A 278 3.25 11.69 9.41
C PHE A 278 3.31 13.01 8.63
N VAL A 279 3.33 12.94 7.29
CA VAL A 279 3.26 14.12 6.44
C VAL A 279 1.93 14.85 6.67
N GLN A 280 2.00 16.12 7.01
CA GLN A 280 0.82 16.92 7.35
C GLN A 280 0.41 17.91 6.26
N ASP A 281 1.36 18.33 5.42
CA ASP A 281 1.18 19.39 4.43
C ASP A 281 2.20 19.27 3.28
N ALA A 282 2.03 20.10 2.26
CA ALA A 282 2.97 20.16 1.14
C ALA A 282 4.38 20.60 1.55
N LYS A 283 4.51 21.39 2.63
CA LYS A 283 5.81 21.88 3.11
C LYS A 283 6.66 20.72 3.59
N GLY A 284 6.09 19.74 4.28
CA GLY A 284 6.85 18.60 4.75
C GLY A 284 7.38 17.68 3.65
N VAL A 285 6.58 17.49 2.59
CA VAL A 285 7.05 16.80 1.38
C VAL A 285 8.22 17.55 0.74
N ASN A 286 8.09 18.87 0.59
CA ASN A 286 9.12 19.70 -0.02
C ASN A 286 10.38 19.80 0.84
N ALA A 287 10.26 19.82 2.17
CA ALA A 287 11.38 19.78 3.10
C ALA A 287 12.17 18.47 2.95
N THR A 288 11.47 17.32 2.88
CA THR A 288 12.10 16.02 2.63
C THR A 288 12.84 15.99 1.30
N ARG A 289 12.23 16.53 0.24
CA ARG A 289 12.84 16.64 -1.09
C ARG A 289 14.07 17.54 -1.08
N ALA A 290 13.99 18.69 -0.41
CA ALA A 290 15.09 19.65 -0.30
C ALA A 290 16.29 19.05 0.46
N PHE A 291 16.03 18.34 1.57
CA PHE A 291 17.07 17.62 2.30
C PHE A 291 17.75 16.56 1.44
N CYS A 292 16.99 15.77 0.67
CA CYS A 292 17.59 14.82 -0.27
C CYS A 292 18.48 15.50 -1.31
N ALA A 293 18.06 16.66 -1.81
CA ALA A 293 18.82 17.43 -2.79
C ALA A 293 20.10 18.03 -2.21
N SER A 294 20.07 18.58 -1.00
CA SER A 294 21.27 19.12 -0.36
C SER A 294 22.30 18.02 -0.15
N VAL A 295 21.90 16.85 0.36
CA VAL A 295 22.80 15.72 0.57
C VAL A 295 23.39 15.22 -0.76
N LEU A 296 22.56 14.92 -1.76
CA LEU A 296 23.06 14.31 -3.01
C LEU A 296 23.87 15.27 -3.88
N TYR A 297 23.45 16.54 -3.99
CA TYR A 297 24.01 17.46 -4.98
C TYR A 297 25.02 18.44 -4.39
N GLU A 298 24.80 18.91 -3.17
CA GLU A 298 25.68 19.90 -2.54
C GLU A 298 26.78 19.22 -1.74
N GLU A 299 26.44 18.22 -0.93
CA GLU A 299 27.41 17.54 -0.06
C GLU A 299 28.16 16.41 -0.78
N MET A 300 27.45 15.55 -1.52
CA MET A 300 28.04 14.44 -2.27
C MET A 300 28.50 14.82 -3.68
N GLY A 301 28.10 15.98 -4.19
CA GLY A 301 28.53 16.51 -5.50
C GLY A 301 28.02 15.72 -6.71
N LEU A 302 26.91 14.98 -6.59
CA LEU A 302 26.33 14.24 -7.71
C LEU A 302 25.68 15.18 -8.72
N ASP A 303 25.74 14.84 -10.01
CA ASP A 303 25.09 15.62 -11.07
C ASP A 303 23.58 15.32 -11.12
N LYS A 304 22.78 16.34 -10.82
CA LYS A 304 21.31 16.31 -10.89
C LYS A 304 20.73 15.85 -12.24
N ASN A 305 21.48 15.96 -13.33
CA ASN A 305 21.02 15.52 -14.65
C ASN A 305 21.19 14.02 -14.87
N THR A 306 22.09 13.37 -14.13
CA THR A 306 22.40 11.94 -14.30
C THR A 306 21.97 11.10 -13.10
N HIS A 307 21.81 11.71 -11.93
CA HIS A 307 21.40 11.05 -10.70
C HIS A 307 20.12 11.69 -10.13
N PRO A 308 18.91 11.20 -10.48
CA PRO A 308 17.67 11.77 -9.96
C PRO A 308 17.49 11.48 -8.46
N LEU A 309 16.83 12.41 -7.75
CA LEU A 309 16.43 12.23 -6.35
C LEU A 309 15.57 10.97 -6.17
N PRO A 310 15.61 10.32 -4.99
CA PRO A 310 14.58 9.34 -4.65
C PRO A 310 13.18 9.96 -4.71
N LEU A 311 12.18 9.14 -5.06
CA LEU A 311 10.79 9.60 -5.10
C LEU A 311 10.24 9.67 -3.66
N ILE A 312 9.54 10.76 -3.34
CA ILE A 312 8.92 10.96 -2.03
C ILE A 312 7.51 10.39 -2.05
N ILE A 313 7.29 9.35 -1.26
CA ILE A 313 5.98 8.72 -1.06
C ILE A 313 5.41 9.25 0.26
N ALA A 314 4.42 10.14 0.19
CA ALA A 314 3.82 10.70 1.40
C ALA A 314 2.88 9.67 2.04
N LYS A 315 3.12 9.35 3.32
CA LYS A 315 2.25 8.47 4.09
C LYS A 315 1.12 9.30 4.69
N ILE A 316 -0.12 8.94 4.36
CA ILE A 316 -1.31 9.61 4.87
C ILE A 316 -1.77 8.84 6.10
N GLU A 317 -1.43 9.41 7.26
CA GLU A 317 -1.53 8.75 8.58
C GLU A 317 -2.39 9.54 9.56
N SER A 318 -2.79 10.77 9.25
CA SER A 318 -3.50 11.66 10.18
C SER A 318 -4.69 12.38 9.55
N VAL A 319 -5.57 12.90 10.41
CA VAL A 319 -6.70 13.75 10.00
C VAL A 319 -6.22 14.99 9.23
N GLN A 320 -5.13 15.62 9.70
CA GLN A 320 -4.55 16.80 9.06
C GLN A 320 -4.07 16.49 7.63
N ALA A 321 -3.43 15.33 7.45
CA ALA A 321 -3.01 14.87 6.14
C ALA A 321 -4.19 14.64 5.18
N LEU A 322 -5.32 14.12 5.70
CA LEU A 322 -6.55 13.98 4.91
C LEU A 322 -7.14 15.35 4.50
N HIS A 323 -7.16 16.32 5.41
CA HIS A 323 -7.64 17.68 5.10
C HIS A 323 -6.76 18.38 4.06
N ASN A 324 -5.45 18.20 4.14
CA ASN A 324 -4.47 18.79 3.22
C ASN A 324 -4.11 17.86 2.05
N PHE A 325 -4.92 16.83 1.79
CA PHE A 325 -4.54 15.77 0.86
C PHE A 325 -4.20 16.28 -0.54
N ASP A 326 -4.93 17.28 -1.05
CA ASP A 326 -4.71 17.79 -2.41
C ASP A 326 -3.36 18.49 -2.58
N GLU A 327 -2.92 19.27 -1.59
CA GLU A 327 -1.60 19.93 -1.65
C GLU A 327 -0.45 18.94 -1.42
N ILE A 328 -0.64 17.94 -0.55
CA ILE A 328 0.31 16.84 -0.36
C ILE A 328 0.42 16.04 -1.66
N LEU A 329 -0.71 15.66 -2.26
CA LEU A 329 -0.76 14.95 -3.53
C LEU A 329 -0.09 15.76 -4.64
N ALA A 330 -0.22 17.09 -4.66
CA ALA A 330 0.46 17.94 -5.63
C ALA A 330 1.99 17.91 -5.46
N ALA A 331 2.50 17.94 -4.24
CA ALA A 331 3.94 17.98 -3.93
C ALA A 331 4.65 16.60 -3.97
N ALA A 332 3.95 15.53 -3.61
CA ALA A 332 4.51 14.18 -3.49
C ALA A 332 4.70 13.49 -4.84
N ASP A 333 5.59 12.50 -4.92
CA ASP A 333 5.75 11.66 -6.12
C ASP A 333 4.77 10.48 -6.14
N GLY A 334 4.24 10.12 -4.97
CA GLY A 334 3.22 9.10 -4.77
C GLY A 334 2.65 9.16 -3.36
N ILE A 335 1.60 8.38 -3.11
CA ILE A 335 0.90 8.32 -1.82
C ILE A 335 0.98 6.90 -1.25
N MET A 336 1.12 6.78 0.06
CA MET A 336 0.88 5.55 0.78
C MET A 336 -0.32 5.73 1.71
N VAL A 337 -1.35 4.91 1.51
CA VAL A 337 -2.49 4.79 2.42
C VAL A 337 -2.04 3.92 3.60
N ALA A 338 -1.58 4.57 4.67
CA ALA A 338 -1.03 3.92 5.84
C ALA A 338 -2.13 3.67 6.88
N ARG A 339 -2.84 2.55 6.68
CA ARG A 339 -4.11 2.24 7.37
C ARG A 339 -3.98 1.97 8.86
N GLY A 340 -2.78 1.62 9.33
CA GLY A 340 -2.51 1.37 10.74
C GLY A 340 -2.75 2.63 11.55
N ASP A 341 -1.84 3.60 11.42
CA ASP A 341 -1.91 4.89 12.09
C ASP A 341 -3.18 5.66 11.72
N LEU A 342 -3.58 5.64 10.44
CA LEU A 342 -4.82 6.29 10.03
C LEU A 342 -6.06 5.71 10.73
N GLY A 343 -6.10 4.40 10.96
CA GLY A 343 -7.19 3.74 11.68
C GLY A 343 -7.26 4.04 13.17
N VAL A 344 -6.19 4.59 13.74
CA VAL A 344 -6.16 5.17 15.10
C VAL A 344 -6.70 6.60 15.08
N GLU A 345 -6.42 7.35 14.02
CA GLU A 345 -6.73 8.78 13.87
C GLU A 345 -8.17 9.08 13.41
N ILE A 346 -8.80 8.19 12.63
CA ILE A 346 -10.19 8.34 12.19
C ILE A 346 -11.04 7.16 12.64
N PRO A 347 -12.38 7.30 12.71
CA PRO A 347 -13.24 6.16 12.98
C PRO A 347 -12.95 5.01 12.02
N ILE A 348 -12.70 3.80 12.54
CA ILE A 348 -12.17 2.67 11.77
C ILE A 348 -13.01 2.33 10.53
N GLN A 349 -14.33 2.50 10.61
CA GLN A 349 -15.26 2.31 9.49
C GLN A 349 -15.11 3.32 8.34
N GLN A 350 -14.39 4.42 8.56
CA GLN A 350 -14.08 5.44 7.54
C GLN A 350 -12.76 5.19 6.82
N VAL A 351 -11.87 4.32 7.34
CA VAL A 351 -10.55 4.04 6.75
C VAL A 351 -10.69 3.56 5.31
N THR A 352 -11.61 2.63 5.04
CA THR A 352 -11.86 2.15 3.68
C THR A 352 -12.45 3.23 2.76
N ASN A 353 -13.26 4.16 3.29
CA ASN A 353 -13.79 5.27 2.51
C ASN A 353 -12.67 6.24 2.11
N ALA A 354 -11.81 6.61 3.07
CA ALA A 354 -10.63 7.45 2.84
C ALA A 354 -9.66 6.78 1.85
N GLN A 355 -9.41 5.46 1.98
CA GLN A 355 -8.60 4.70 1.02
C GLN A 355 -9.14 4.85 -0.42
N LYS A 356 -10.45 4.60 -0.62
CA LYS A 356 -11.08 4.70 -1.95
C LYS A 356 -10.93 6.10 -2.54
N GLU A 357 -11.12 7.12 -1.73
CA GLU A 357 -10.98 8.51 -2.15
C GLU A 357 -9.53 8.87 -2.52
N MET A 358 -8.56 8.51 -1.66
CA MET A 358 -7.14 8.75 -1.92
C MET A 358 -6.68 8.05 -3.20
N ILE A 359 -7.05 6.77 -3.38
CA ILE A 359 -6.71 6.01 -4.59
C ILE A 359 -7.32 6.68 -5.82
N ALA A 360 -8.60 7.06 -5.78
CA ALA A 360 -9.27 7.70 -6.90
C ALA A 360 -8.58 9.02 -7.29
N ARG A 361 -8.25 9.88 -6.31
CA ARG A 361 -7.56 11.15 -6.55
C ARG A 361 -6.14 10.94 -7.10
N CYS A 362 -5.39 9.96 -6.58
CA CYS A 362 -4.07 9.59 -7.13
C CYS A 362 -4.16 9.16 -8.59
N ASN A 363 -5.15 8.32 -8.92
CA ASN A 363 -5.39 7.85 -10.29
C ASN A 363 -5.81 8.99 -11.22
N GLU A 364 -6.61 9.94 -10.74
CA GLU A 364 -7.03 11.13 -11.51
C GLU A 364 -5.85 12.04 -11.89
N VAL A 365 -4.76 12.04 -11.10
CA VAL A 365 -3.52 12.81 -11.36
C VAL A 365 -2.32 11.94 -11.75
N GLY A 366 -2.52 10.63 -11.96
CA GLY A 366 -1.51 9.73 -12.50
C GLY A 366 -0.29 9.50 -11.60
N LYS A 367 -0.47 9.68 -10.28
CA LYS A 367 0.56 9.41 -9.27
C LYS A 367 0.34 8.03 -8.64
N PRO A 368 1.41 7.25 -8.40
CA PRO A 368 1.29 5.92 -7.82
C PRO A 368 0.75 5.97 -6.40
N VAL A 369 -0.09 5.00 -6.06
CA VAL A 369 -0.64 4.83 -4.71
C VAL A 369 -0.41 3.43 -4.18
N VAL A 370 0.10 3.34 -2.95
CA VAL A 370 0.36 2.09 -2.22
C VAL A 370 -0.67 1.92 -1.11
N VAL A 371 -1.30 0.74 -1.03
CA VAL A 371 -2.16 0.38 0.12
C VAL A 371 -1.36 -0.48 1.09
N ALA A 372 -1.27 -0.04 2.35
CA ALA A 372 -0.37 -0.63 3.33
C ALA A 372 -1.08 -1.02 4.64
N THR A 373 -0.40 -1.90 5.39
CA THR A 373 -0.75 -2.39 6.74
C THR A 373 -1.93 -3.35 6.78
N GLN A 374 -1.77 -4.48 7.49
CA GLN A 374 -2.78 -5.51 7.73
C GLN A 374 -3.43 -6.10 6.46
N MET A 375 -2.65 -6.25 5.38
CA MET A 375 -3.18 -6.82 4.13
C MET A 375 -3.32 -8.34 4.23
N LEU A 376 -2.37 -9.02 4.91
CA LEU A 376 -2.41 -10.46 5.21
C LEU A 376 -2.02 -10.72 6.68
N GLU A 377 -2.45 -9.86 7.61
CA GLU A 377 -2.01 -9.85 9.03
C GLU A 377 -2.04 -11.24 9.69
N SER A 378 -3.11 -12.01 9.46
CA SER A 378 -3.24 -13.36 10.02
C SER A 378 -2.13 -14.30 9.58
N MET A 379 -1.49 -14.04 8.42
CA MET A 379 -0.37 -14.83 7.91
C MET A 379 0.95 -14.64 8.66
N ILE A 380 1.01 -13.70 9.62
CA ILE A 380 2.09 -13.66 10.61
C ILE A 380 2.14 -14.97 11.38
N ASN A 381 0.99 -15.53 11.72
CA ASN A 381 0.87 -16.73 12.57
C ASN A 381 0.22 -17.93 11.88
N SER A 382 -0.45 -17.73 10.75
CA SER A 382 -1.18 -18.76 10.00
C SER A 382 -0.59 -18.96 8.61
N PRO A 383 -0.54 -20.19 8.06
CA PRO A 383 -0.09 -20.41 6.69
C PRO A 383 -1.11 -19.96 5.63
N ARG A 384 -2.31 -19.52 6.04
CA ARG A 384 -3.39 -19.06 5.14
C ARG A 384 -4.08 -17.81 5.68
N PRO A 385 -4.50 -16.89 4.80
CA PRO A 385 -5.23 -15.71 5.21
C PRO A 385 -6.70 -16.01 5.50
N THR A 386 -7.36 -15.03 6.09
CA THR A 386 -8.81 -14.96 6.17
C THR A 386 -9.43 -14.59 4.82
N ARG A 387 -10.74 -14.80 4.68
CA ARG A 387 -11.47 -14.39 3.46
C ARG A 387 -11.63 -12.86 3.41
N ALA A 388 -11.64 -12.21 4.57
CA ALA A 388 -11.71 -10.75 4.68
C ALA A 388 -10.44 -10.10 4.12
N GLU A 389 -9.26 -10.60 4.48
CA GLU A 389 -7.97 -10.13 3.94
C GLU A 389 -7.88 -10.30 2.41
N VAL A 390 -8.31 -11.46 1.90
CA VAL A 390 -8.35 -11.70 0.45
C VAL A 390 -9.29 -10.71 -0.25
N ALA A 391 -10.47 -10.46 0.33
CA ALA A 391 -11.42 -9.49 -0.20
C ALA A 391 -10.89 -8.04 -0.14
N ASP A 392 -10.19 -7.68 0.93
CA ASP A 392 -9.58 -6.36 1.12
C ASP A 392 -8.55 -6.07 0.02
N ILE A 393 -7.58 -6.98 -0.19
CA ILE A 393 -6.58 -6.85 -1.24
C ILE A 393 -7.23 -6.79 -2.63
N THR A 394 -8.19 -7.68 -2.89
CA THR A 394 -8.90 -7.71 -4.18
C THR A 394 -9.57 -6.36 -4.46
N ASN A 395 -10.22 -5.76 -3.46
CA ASN A 395 -10.86 -4.45 -3.60
C ASN A 395 -9.84 -3.32 -3.76
N ALA A 396 -8.69 -3.36 -3.06
CA ALA A 396 -7.63 -2.38 -3.27
C ALA A 396 -7.12 -2.38 -4.72
N ILE A 397 -7.00 -3.56 -5.35
CA ILE A 397 -6.65 -3.68 -6.77
C ILE A 397 -7.75 -3.11 -7.67
N TYR A 398 -9.02 -3.42 -7.40
CA TYR A 398 -10.15 -2.87 -8.18
C TYR A 398 -10.29 -1.34 -8.05
N ASP A 399 -10.10 -0.80 -6.84
CA ASP A 399 -10.05 0.63 -6.58
C ASP A 399 -8.92 1.30 -7.38
N GLY A 400 -7.88 0.53 -7.67
CA GLY A 400 -6.79 0.92 -8.52
C GLY A 400 -5.53 1.26 -7.74
N ALA A 401 -5.16 0.50 -6.72
CA ALA A 401 -3.84 0.58 -6.13
C ALA A 401 -2.75 0.18 -7.15
N ASP A 402 -1.66 0.96 -7.22
CA ASP A 402 -0.48 0.59 -8.01
C ASP A 402 0.32 -0.50 -7.33
N ALA A 403 0.36 -0.46 -5.99
CA ALA A 403 1.05 -1.45 -5.18
C ALA A 403 0.27 -1.78 -3.90
N VAL A 404 0.52 -2.99 -3.41
CA VAL A 404 0.06 -3.48 -2.11
C VAL A 404 1.27 -3.87 -1.27
N MET A 405 1.19 -3.63 0.03
CA MET A 405 2.35 -3.76 0.92
C MET A 405 2.15 -4.79 2.03
N LEU A 406 3.18 -5.61 2.24
CA LEU A 406 3.34 -6.51 3.39
C LEU A 406 4.26 -5.84 4.44
N SER A 407 3.79 -5.81 5.67
CA SER A 407 4.43 -5.23 6.85
C SER A 407 4.97 -6.34 7.77
N GLY A 408 4.23 -6.70 8.83
CA GLY A 408 4.66 -7.71 9.79
C GLY A 408 4.73 -9.11 9.19
N GLU A 409 3.93 -9.37 8.16
CA GLU A 409 3.78 -10.66 7.49
C GLU A 409 5.11 -11.18 6.94
N THR A 410 5.93 -10.28 6.37
CA THR A 410 7.25 -10.61 5.84
C THR A 410 8.38 -10.30 6.82
N ALA A 411 8.23 -9.26 7.64
CA ALA A 411 9.31 -8.80 8.52
C ALA A 411 9.53 -9.69 9.76
N LYS A 412 8.43 -10.16 10.37
CA LYS A 412 8.44 -10.96 11.62
C LYS A 412 7.53 -12.18 11.59
N GLY A 413 6.86 -12.43 10.47
CA GLY A 413 5.90 -13.52 10.32
C GLY A 413 6.57 -14.89 10.17
N LYS A 414 5.83 -15.95 10.54
CA LYS A 414 6.29 -17.33 10.40
C LYS A 414 6.32 -17.81 8.95
N TYR A 415 5.64 -17.11 8.04
CA TYR A 415 5.41 -17.54 6.66
C TYR A 415 5.70 -16.43 5.62
N PRO A 416 6.89 -15.79 5.64
CA PRO A 416 7.18 -14.62 4.80
C PRO A 416 7.08 -14.93 3.30
N VAL A 417 7.62 -16.07 2.87
CA VAL A 417 7.56 -16.52 1.46
C VAL A 417 6.12 -16.79 1.02
N ALA A 418 5.35 -17.51 1.85
CA ALA A 418 3.96 -17.84 1.53
C ALA A 418 3.05 -16.61 1.51
N ALA A 419 3.32 -15.60 2.35
CA ALA A 419 2.59 -14.34 2.34
C ALA A 419 2.77 -13.59 1.01
N VAL A 420 4.01 -13.52 0.49
CA VAL A 420 4.29 -12.89 -0.81
C VAL A 420 3.63 -13.67 -1.96
N ARG A 421 3.72 -15.00 -1.94
CA ARG A 421 3.04 -15.86 -2.93
C ARG A 421 1.53 -15.62 -2.93
N MET A 422 0.91 -15.64 -1.74
CA MET A 422 -0.52 -15.43 -1.58
C MET A 422 -0.94 -14.03 -2.09
N MET A 423 -0.19 -12.99 -1.73
CA MET A 423 -0.43 -11.64 -2.24
C MET A 423 -0.39 -11.61 -3.77
N ASN A 424 0.62 -12.24 -4.38
CA ASN A 424 0.76 -12.31 -5.83
C ASN A 424 -0.41 -13.07 -6.50
N ASP A 425 -0.85 -14.19 -5.92
CA ASP A 425 -1.99 -14.96 -6.43
C ASP A 425 -3.29 -14.16 -6.37
N ILE A 426 -3.52 -13.40 -5.29
CA ILE A 426 -4.69 -12.52 -5.15
C ILE A 426 -4.65 -11.40 -6.20
N VAL A 427 -3.50 -10.73 -6.36
CA VAL A 427 -3.32 -9.67 -7.37
C VAL A 427 -3.62 -10.19 -8.76
N ARG A 428 -3.06 -11.35 -9.13
CA ARG A 428 -3.29 -11.99 -10.44
C ARG A 428 -4.76 -12.34 -10.66
N GLY A 429 -5.41 -12.89 -9.64
CA GLY A 429 -6.83 -13.22 -9.68
C GLY A 429 -7.70 -11.99 -9.90
N ALA A 430 -7.43 -10.91 -9.18
CA ALA A 430 -8.12 -9.63 -9.32
C ALA A 430 -7.92 -9.02 -10.72
N GLU A 431 -6.68 -8.88 -11.19
CA GLU A 431 -6.38 -8.28 -12.50
C GLU A 431 -6.98 -9.06 -13.68
N ARG A 432 -6.99 -10.40 -13.58
CA ARG A 432 -7.66 -11.25 -14.55
C ARG A 432 -9.16 -10.96 -14.58
N PHE A 433 -9.80 -10.95 -13.42
CA PHE A 433 -11.23 -10.69 -13.31
C PHE A 433 -11.58 -9.27 -13.79
N GLU A 434 -10.74 -8.27 -13.49
CA GLU A 434 -10.85 -6.90 -14.01
C GLU A 434 -10.84 -6.88 -15.55
N LYS A 435 -9.94 -7.65 -16.19
CA LYS A 435 -9.86 -7.74 -17.66
C LYS A 435 -11.07 -8.48 -18.27
N GLU A 436 -11.50 -9.59 -17.67
CA GLU A 436 -12.56 -10.45 -18.22
C GLU A 436 -13.98 -9.92 -17.96
N ALA A 437 -14.16 -9.18 -16.86
CA ALA A 437 -15.45 -8.69 -16.39
C ALA A 437 -15.34 -7.27 -15.80
N PRO A 438 -14.88 -6.26 -16.58
CA PRO A 438 -14.60 -4.92 -16.07
C PRO A 438 -15.82 -4.26 -15.40
N ASP A 439 -17.02 -4.46 -15.96
CA ASP A 439 -18.26 -3.91 -15.39
C ASP A 439 -18.57 -4.44 -13.99
N LEU A 440 -18.13 -5.66 -13.65
CA LEU A 440 -18.35 -6.23 -12.32
C LEU A 440 -17.23 -5.85 -11.35
N ALA A 441 -15.98 -5.83 -11.84
CA ALA A 441 -14.82 -5.48 -11.01
C ALA A 441 -14.90 -4.04 -10.50
N VAL A 442 -15.29 -3.09 -11.37
CA VAL A 442 -15.34 -1.65 -11.05
C VAL A 442 -16.78 -1.13 -10.90
N GLY A 443 -17.76 -2.05 -10.86
CA GLY A 443 -19.18 -1.71 -10.63
C GLY A 443 -19.80 -0.79 -11.70
N GLY A 444 -19.44 -0.98 -12.97
CA GLY A 444 -19.91 -0.18 -14.10
C GLY A 444 -19.41 1.27 -14.10
N ARG A 445 -18.58 1.67 -13.13
CA ARG A 445 -17.92 2.98 -13.14
C ARG A 445 -16.82 2.92 -14.20
N ARG A 446 -17.04 3.58 -15.34
CA ARG A 446 -15.90 3.94 -16.19
C ARG A 446 -14.94 4.75 -15.33
N ARG A 447 -13.68 4.31 -15.23
CA ARG A 447 -12.61 5.13 -14.65
C ARG A 447 -12.73 6.51 -15.32
N LYS A 448 -12.87 7.57 -14.51
CA LYS A 448 -12.88 8.92 -15.08
C LYS A 448 -11.56 9.06 -15.84
N PRO A 449 -11.60 9.58 -17.08
CA PRO A 449 -10.36 9.79 -17.81
C PRO A 449 -9.46 10.67 -16.98
N PHE A 450 -8.20 10.24 -16.85
CA PHE A 450 -7.11 10.99 -16.27
C PHE A 450 -7.15 12.45 -16.78
N LYS A 451 -7.33 13.41 -15.88
CA LYS A 451 -7.48 14.83 -16.21
C LYS A 451 -6.15 15.54 -15.97
N MET A 452 -5.46 15.92 -17.04
CA MET A 452 -4.15 16.55 -16.95
C MET A 452 -4.19 18.08 -16.84
N VAL A 453 -3.17 18.61 -16.13
CA VAL A 453 -2.72 20.01 -16.15
C VAL A 453 -2.03 20.29 -17.51
N GLU A 454 -2.21 21.48 -18.09
CA GLU A 454 -1.82 21.84 -19.47
C GLU A 454 -0.35 21.56 -19.87
N VAL A 455 0.57 21.48 -18.90
CA VAL A 455 2.03 21.53 -19.08
C VAL A 455 2.64 20.31 -19.81
N LYS A 456 1.93 19.18 -19.98
CA LYS A 456 2.44 17.98 -20.70
C LYS A 456 1.41 17.30 -21.61
N LYS A 457 0.53 18.09 -22.22
CA LYS A 457 -0.60 17.59 -23.02
C LYS A 457 -0.20 16.55 -24.09
N ASN A 458 0.86 16.80 -24.86
CA ASN A 458 1.27 15.91 -25.96
C ASN A 458 1.68 14.50 -25.49
N ILE A 459 2.47 14.39 -24.41
CA ILE A 459 2.88 13.09 -23.86
C ILE A 459 1.67 12.31 -23.36
N ASN A 460 0.76 13.00 -22.67
CA ASN A 460 -0.46 12.40 -22.19
C ASN A 460 -1.31 11.86 -23.34
N ASP A 461 -1.56 12.67 -24.37
CA ASP A 461 -2.46 12.32 -25.46
C ASP A 461 -1.91 11.14 -26.28
N VAL A 462 -0.59 11.08 -26.50
CA VAL A 462 0.07 9.92 -27.13
C VAL A 462 0.00 8.69 -26.23
N SER A 463 0.19 8.83 -24.92
CA SER A 463 0.10 7.70 -23.97
C SER A 463 -1.32 7.13 -23.90
N MET A 464 -2.33 8.01 -23.86
CA MET A 464 -3.74 7.64 -23.90
C MET A 464 -4.07 6.89 -25.19
N SER A 465 -3.62 7.41 -26.33
CA SER A 465 -3.83 6.80 -27.65
C SER A 465 -3.15 5.44 -27.75
N ALA A 466 -1.93 5.31 -27.21
CA ALA A 466 -1.19 4.05 -27.18
C ALA A 466 -1.88 2.98 -26.33
N VAL A 467 -2.39 3.35 -25.16
CA VAL A 467 -3.16 2.41 -24.31
C VAL A 467 -4.47 2.02 -24.98
N ALA A 468 -5.22 2.97 -25.54
CA ALA A 468 -6.45 2.66 -26.27
C ALA A 468 -6.20 1.74 -27.48
N ALA A 469 -5.12 1.95 -28.23
CA ALA A 469 -4.70 1.08 -29.31
C ALA A 469 -4.33 -0.33 -28.80
N ALA A 470 -3.56 -0.40 -27.70
CA ALA A 470 -3.16 -1.66 -27.08
C ALA A 470 -4.36 -2.49 -26.62
N GLU A 471 -5.36 -1.86 -26.00
CA GLU A 471 -6.61 -2.53 -25.61
C GLU A 471 -7.41 -3.00 -26.82
N LYS A 472 -7.49 -2.17 -27.87
CA LYS A 472 -8.28 -2.48 -29.07
C LYS A 472 -7.77 -3.70 -29.82
N ILE A 473 -6.45 -3.89 -29.86
CA ILE A 473 -5.80 -5.01 -30.55
C ILE A 473 -5.47 -6.19 -29.62
N ASP A 474 -5.87 -6.12 -28.34
CA ASP A 474 -5.42 -7.04 -27.27
C ASP A 474 -3.91 -7.27 -27.28
N ALA A 475 -3.15 -6.17 -27.38
CA ALA A 475 -1.70 -6.19 -27.48
C ALA A 475 -1.07 -7.01 -26.35
N LYS A 476 -0.01 -7.75 -26.70
CA LYS A 476 0.74 -8.55 -25.74
C LYS A 476 1.50 -7.67 -24.75
N ALA A 477 2.03 -6.54 -25.22
CA ALA A 477 2.77 -5.56 -24.43
C ALA A 477 2.78 -4.18 -25.09
N ILE A 478 3.04 -3.15 -24.27
CA ILE A 478 3.46 -1.83 -24.74
C ILE A 478 4.98 -1.74 -24.54
N ILE A 479 5.73 -1.40 -25.58
CA ILE A 479 7.19 -1.19 -25.52
C ILE A 479 7.46 0.30 -25.56
N VAL A 480 8.21 0.82 -24.58
CA VAL A 480 8.53 2.24 -24.50
C VAL A 480 10.02 2.47 -24.25
N LEU A 481 10.61 3.36 -25.05
CA LEU A 481 11.96 3.88 -24.82
C LEU A 481 11.84 5.20 -24.05
N THR A 482 12.55 5.34 -22.93
CA THR A 482 12.44 6.54 -22.09
C THR A 482 13.79 7.03 -21.61
N ASN A 483 14.00 8.34 -21.56
CA ASN A 483 15.21 8.95 -20.99
C ASN A 483 15.05 9.30 -19.50
N SER A 484 13.82 9.54 -19.02
CA SER A 484 13.55 10.07 -17.69
C SER A 484 12.49 9.28 -16.90
N GLY A 485 11.94 8.22 -17.48
CA GLY A 485 10.81 7.48 -16.93
C GLY A 485 9.45 8.15 -17.12
N THR A 486 9.39 9.38 -17.67
CA THR A 486 8.13 10.15 -17.78
C THR A 486 7.05 9.40 -18.58
N ILE A 487 7.32 8.97 -19.80
CA ILE A 487 6.31 8.31 -20.66
C ILE A 487 5.77 7.01 -20.05
N PRO A 488 6.59 6.08 -19.50
CA PRO A 488 6.06 4.91 -18.80
C PRO A 488 5.09 5.25 -17.66
N ARG A 489 5.33 6.34 -16.91
CA ARG A 489 4.42 6.79 -15.85
C ARG A 489 3.06 7.23 -16.41
N PHE A 490 3.06 7.97 -17.53
CA PHE A 490 1.83 8.35 -18.22
C PHE A 490 1.09 7.13 -18.80
N LEU A 491 1.80 6.18 -19.40
CA LEU A 491 1.22 4.93 -19.86
C LEU A 491 0.59 4.15 -18.69
N ALA A 492 1.27 4.06 -17.55
CA ALA A 492 0.75 3.39 -16.35
C ALA A 492 -0.49 4.09 -15.77
N ALA A 493 -0.53 5.43 -15.81
CA ALA A 493 -1.67 6.22 -15.37
C ALA A 493 -2.96 5.94 -16.17
N HIS A 494 -2.81 5.58 -17.46
CA HIS A 494 -3.93 5.13 -18.31
C HIS A 494 -4.31 3.65 -18.10
N ARG A 495 -3.61 2.93 -17.22
CA ARG A 495 -3.96 1.60 -16.69
C ARG A 495 -4.18 0.50 -17.75
N PRO A 496 -3.24 0.26 -18.69
CA PRO A 496 -3.38 -0.83 -19.65
C PRO A 496 -3.50 -2.20 -18.97
N HIS A 497 -4.17 -3.14 -19.65
CA HIS A 497 -4.29 -4.55 -19.25
C HIS A 497 -3.12 -5.43 -19.73
N CYS A 498 -2.12 -4.84 -20.40
CA CYS A 498 -0.89 -5.49 -20.82
C CYS A 498 0.33 -4.84 -20.13
N PRO A 499 1.44 -5.57 -19.96
CA PRO A 499 2.66 -5.01 -19.39
C PRO A 499 3.25 -3.88 -20.26
N ILE A 500 3.89 -2.91 -19.60
CA ILE A 500 4.65 -1.82 -20.20
C ILE A 500 6.13 -2.13 -20.02
N LEU A 501 6.83 -2.49 -21.09
CA LEU A 501 8.26 -2.76 -21.10
C LEU A 501 9.01 -1.44 -21.29
N ALA A 502 9.59 -0.93 -20.21
CA ALA A 502 10.21 0.39 -20.17
C ALA A 502 11.74 0.29 -20.25
N PHE A 503 12.29 0.58 -21.42
CA PHE A 503 13.73 0.62 -21.64
C PHE A 503 14.30 1.94 -21.09
N CYS A 504 15.15 1.82 -20.07
CA CYS A 504 15.63 2.94 -19.26
C CYS A 504 17.15 3.13 -19.44
N PRO A 505 17.68 4.36 -19.28
CA PRO A 505 19.11 4.62 -19.44
C PRO A 505 19.92 4.27 -18.20
N THR A 506 19.29 4.20 -17.03
CA THR A 506 19.96 3.96 -15.75
C THR A 506 19.13 3.05 -14.87
N TYR A 507 19.82 2.32 -13.98
CA TYR A 507 19.16 1.48 -12.97
C TYR A 507 18.33 2.29 -11.99
N LYS A 508 18.76 3.51 -11.62
CA LYS A 508 17.99 4.40 -10.74
C LYS A 508 16.61 4.69 -11.30
N ILE A 509 16.52 5.10 -12.57
CA ILE A 509 15.22 5.33 -13.24
C ILE A 509 14.43 4.03 -13.31
N GLY A 510 15.07 2.92 -13.68
CA GLY A 510 14.44 1.61 -13.74
C GLY A 510 13.82 1.21 -12.39
N ARG A 511 14.58 1.31 -11.29
CA ARG A 511 14.12 1.01 -9.93
C ARG A 511 12.98 1.94 -9.50
N GLN A 512 13.06 3.23 -9.80
CA GLN A 512 11.98 4.20 -9.53
C GLN A 512 10.69 3.93 -10.31
N LEU A 513 10.77 3.19 -11.42
CA LEU A 513 9.59 2.78 -12.17
C LEU A 513 8.88 1.56 -11.57
N GLN A 514 9.53 0.84 -10.63
CA GLN A 514 8.97 -0.39 -10.04
C GLN A 514 7.69 -0.17 -9.24
N ILE A 515 7.37 1.06 -8.81
CA ILE A 515 6.15 1.36 -8.08
C ILE A 515 4.92 1.51 -8.98
N HIS A 516 5.10 1.78 -10.27
CA HIS A 516 4.00 2.07 -11.19
C HIS A 516 3.37 0.78 -11.73
N ARG A 517 2.03 0.69 -11.70
CA ARG A 517 1.30 -0.48 -12.18
C ARG A 517 1.67 -0.82 -13.63
N GLY A 518 1.95 -2.10 -13.86
CA GLY A 518 2.21 -2.67 -15.19
C GLY A 518 3.57 -2.34 -15.78
N VAL A 519 4.40 -1.49 -15.14
CA VAL A 519 5.71 -1.15 -15.68
C VAL A 519 6.75 -2.22 -15.33
N HIS A 520 7.47 -2.69 -16.34
CA HIS A 520 8.60 -3.63 -16.23
C HIS A 520 9.83 -2.93 -16.83
N PRO A 521 10.70 -2.34 -15.99
CA PRO A 521 11.89 -1.65 -16.47
C PRO A 521 12.91 -2.64 -17.02
N ILE A 522 13.58 -2.27 -18.10
CA ILE A 522 14.69 -2.98 -18.73
C ILE A 522 15.86 -2.00 -18.85
N VAL A 523 17.05 -2.41 -18.40
CA VAL A 523 18.26 -1.59 -18.46
C VAL A 523 19.36 -2.41 -19.11
N GLU A 524 20.06 -1.83 -20.07
CA GLU A 524 21.16 -2.48 -20.78
C GLU A 524 22.53 -1.94 -20.40
N ILE A 525 23.56 -2.77 -20.61
CA ILE A 525 24.98 -2.49 -20.31
C ILE A 525 25.47 -1.26 -21.10
N ASP A 526 25.11 -1.17 -22.38
CA ASP A 526 25.54 -0.09 -23.28
C ASP A 526 24.59 1.11 -23.28
N GLY A 527 23.64 1.15 -22.32
CA GLY A 527 22.60 2.18 -22.22
C GLY A 527 21.60 2.16 -23.39
N LEU A 528 20.81 3.23 -23.54
CA LEU A 528 19.82 3.37 -24.62
C LEU A 528 20.42 3.41 -26.03
N GLU A 529 21.73 3.61 -26.15
CA GLU A 529 22.43 3.69 -27.43
C GLU A 529 22.30 2.38 -28.23
N ALA A 530 22.20 1.23 -27.54
CA ALA A 530 21.90 -0.07 -28.12
C ALA A 530 20.46 -0.17 -28.69
N HIS A 531 19.50 0.58 -28.11
CA HIS A 531 18.09 0.61 -28.53
C HIS A 531 17.73 1.79 -29.43
N LYS A 532 18.71 2.39 -30.10
CA LYS A 532 18.49 3.39 -31.17
C LYS A 532 17.55 2.95 -32.29
N ARG A 533 17.16 1.67 -32.34
CA ARG A 533 16.18 1.10 -33.27
C ARG A 533 15.11 0.33 -32.48
N PRO A 534 13.82 0.60 -32.72
CA PRO A 534 12.70 -0.16 -32.13
C PRO A 534 12.81 -1.68 -32.26
N SER A 535 13.43 -2.18 -33.33
CA SER A 535 13.63 -3.62 -33.55
C SER A 535 14.53 -4.31 -32.53
N ALA A 536 15.50 -3.60 -31.93
CA ALA A 536 16.34 -4.16 -30.86
C ALA A 536 15.48 -4.43 -29.61
N ALA A 537 14.75 -3.42 -29.14
CA ALA A 537 13.85 -3.54 -28.00
C ALA A 537 12.81 -4.68 -28.16
N MET A 538 12.29 -4.91 -29.37
CA MET A 538 11.42 -6.06 -29.65
C MET A 538 12.13 -7.41 -29.52
N ARG A 539 13.35 -7.54 -30.06
CA ARG A 539 14.16 -8.74 -29.89
C ARG A 539 14.43 -9.00 -28.42
N ASP A 540 14.70 -7.96 -27.66
CA ASP A 540 15.03 -8.09 -26.24
C ASP A 540 13.83 -8.49 -25.41
N ALA A 541 12.66 -7.91 -25.68
CA ALA A 541 11.40 -8.34 -25.10
C ALA A 541 11.07 -9.82 -25.42
N LYS A 542 11.45 -10.29 -26.62
CA LYS A 542 11.29 -11.69 -27.04
C LYS A 542 12.25 -12.61 -26.28
N ASP A 543 13.53 -12.25 -26.20
CA ASP A 543 14.57 -13.00 -25.47
C ASP A 543 14.25 -13.09 -23.96
N LEU A 544 13.58 -12.07 -23.41
CA LEU A 544 13.10 -12.04 -22.02
C LEU A 544 11.79 -12.82 -21.80
N GLY A 545 11.14 -13.28 -22.88
CA GLY A 545 9.91 -14.09 -22.82
C GLY A 545 8.61 -13.30 -22.59
N PHE A 546 8.62 -11.97 -22.74
CA PHE A 546 7.38 -11.17 -22.62
C PHE A 546 6.50 -11.26 -23.87
N ILE A 547 7.11 -11.42 -25.05
CA ILE A 547 6.45 -11.47 -26.35
C ILE A 547 7.03 -12.60 -27.22
N SER A 548 6.28 -13.04 -28.23
CA SER A 548 6.64 -14.09 -29.19
C SER A 548 6.35 -13.64 -30.63
N SER A 549 6.92 -14.33 -31.63
CA SER A 549 6.55 -14.10 -33.04
C SER A 549 5.05 -14.23 -33.24
N GLY A 550 4.44 -13.29 -33.94
CA GLY A 550 2.99 -13.23 -34.17
C GLY A 550 2.21 -12.45 -33.10
N ASP A 551 2.82 -12.05 -31.98
CA ASP A 551 2.17 -11.17 -31.01
C ASP A 551 2.08 -9.74 -31.53
N ASP A 552 0.95 -9.07 -31.31
CA ASP A 552 0.80 -7.64 -31.58
C ASP A 552 1.28 -6.80 -30.39
N VAL A 553 2.03 -5.73 -30.69
CA VAL A 553 2.56 -4.81 -29.69
C VAL A 553 2.35 -3.35 -30.11
N VAL A 554 2.26 -2.47 -29.11
CA VAL A 554 2.30 -1.02 -29.32
C VAL A 554 3.65 -0.49 -28.89
N MET A 555 4.29 0.30 -29.73
CA MET A 555 5.57 0.94 -29.44
C MET A 555 5.40 2.44 -29.29
N VAL A 556 6.01 3.00 -28.24
CA VAL A 556 6.07 4.45 -28.00
C VAL A 556 7.52 4.88 -27.89
N CYS A 557 7.93 5.87 -28.69
CA CYS A 557 9.31 6.36 -28.71
C CYS A 557 9.34 7.89 -28.78
N VAL A 558 10.41 8.48 -28.27
CA VAL A 558 10.77 9.89 -28.54
C VAL A 558 11.61 9.93 -29.81
N ASP A 559 11.29 10.82 -30.74
CA ASP A 559 12.03 10.94 -31.99
C ASP A 559 13.46 11.44 -31.73
N LYS A 560 14.43 10.87 -32.46
CA LYS A 560 15.86 11.16 -32.27
C LYS A 560 16.15 12.65 -32.43
N GLY A 561 16.89 13.20 -31.47
CA GLY A 561 17.34 14.60 -31.49
C GLY A 561 16.28 15.61 -31.02
N THR A 562 15.14 15.14 -30.51
CA THR A 562 14.07 16.00 -29.98
C THR A 562 13.60 15.53 -28.62
N THR A 563 13.02 16.43 -27.83
CA THR A 563 12.30 16.09 -26.58
C THR A 563 10.78 16.14 -26.74
N ASP A 564 10.30 16.68 -27.87
CA ASP A 564 8.92 17.14 -28.02
C ASP A 564 8.12 16.34 -29.06
N PHE A 565 8.78 15.52 -29.87
CA PHE A 565 8.13 14.65 -30.85
C PHE A 565 8.06 13.22 -30.34
N PHE A 566 6.83 12.70 -30.29
CA PHE A 566 6.52 11.35 -29.82
C PHE A 566 5.85 10.56 -30.93
N THR A 567 6.35 9.35 -31.17
CA THR A 567 5.81 8.45 -32.19
C THR A 567 5.20 7.21 -31.54
N MET A 568 3.98 6.87 -31.97
CA MET A 568 3.31 5.62 -31.64
C MET A 568 3.26 4.72 -32.88
N LYS A 569 3.57 3.43 -32.72
CA LYS A 569 3.48 2.42 -33.79
C LYS A 569 2.77 1.18 -33.29
N ILE A 570 1.98 0.55 -34.16
CA ILE A 570 1.42 -0.78 -33.94
C ILE A 570 2.18 -1.72 -34.87
N THR A 571 2.66 -2.84 -34.35
CA THR A 571 3.38 -3.83 -35.15
C THR A 571 3.13 -5.23 -34.62
N THR A 572 3.16 -6.20 -35.53
CA THR A 572 3.24 -7.62 -35.19
C THR A 572 4.71 -8.01 -35.06
N VAL A 573 5.05 -8.79 -34.04
CA VAL A 573 6.41 -9.25 -33.78
C VAL A 573 6.80 -10.29 -34.83
N SER A 574 7.94 -10.07 -35.50
CA SER A 574 8.54 -11.02 -36.45
C SER A 574 9.14 -12.24 -35.75
#